data_AF-A0A6J6SWQ2-F1
#
_entry.id   AF-A0A6J6SWQ2-F1
#
_cell.length_a   1.000
_cell.length_b   1.000
_cell.length_c   1.000
_cell.angle_alpha   90.00
_cell.angle_beta   90.00
_cell.angle_gamma   90.00
#
_symmetry.space_group_name_H-M   'P 1'
#
loop_
_entity.id
_entity.type
_entity.pdbx_description
1 polymer ?
#
loop_
_entity_poly.entity_id
_entity_poly.type
_entity_poly.pdbx_seq_one_letter_code
_entity_poly.pdbx_strand_id
1 'polypeptide(L)'
;MKSDRVDVIITDGFTGNIALKSLEGALRSLAKMVFSVIDINEETRAAGEVLLPHFLQAASLYDPDVTGGALLLGIKGVTVISHGSSSARAIVSSIAVAAECAQRNVVDHMQEAVTDAS
;
A
#
# COMPACT_ATOMS: atom_id res chain seq x y z
N MET A 1 5.83 3.68 5.58
CA MET A 1 7.15 4.34 5.52
C MET A 1 6.94 5.84 5.72
N LYS A 2 7.09 6.35 6.95
CA LYS A 2 7.27 7.79 7.14
C LYS A 2 8.72 8.08 6.77
N SER A 3 8.95 8.73 5.64
CA SER A 3 10.22 9.39 5.40
C SER A 3 10.18 10.68 6.20
N ASP A 4 11.17 10.93 7.06
CA ASP A 4 11.23 12.19 7.83
C ASP A 4 11.37 13.45 6.94
N ARG A 5 11.43 13.29 5.61
CA ARG A 5 11.59 14.39 4.65
C ARG A 5 10.38 14.67 3.77
N VAL A 6 9.50 13.70 3.51
CA VAL A 6 8.41 13.85 2.51
C VAL A 6 7.17 13.07 2.91
N ASP A 7 6.03 13.77 2.98
CA ASP A 7 4.71 13.18 3.26
C ASP A 7 3.89 12.91 1.98
N VAL A 8 4.11 13.68 0.90
CA VAL A 8 3.34 13.60 -0.36
C VAL A 8 4.27 13.63 -1.57
N ILE A 9 4.08 12.70 -2.52
CA ILE A 9 4.78 12.65 -3.80
C ILE A 9 3.74 12.81 -4.91
N ILE A 10 3.97 13.75 -5.83
CA ILE A 10 3.09 14.03 -6.97
C ILE A 10 3.77 13.59 -8.27
N THR A 11 3.04 12.92 -9.13
CA THR A 11 3.52 12.44 -10.44
C THR A 11 2.34 12.26 -11.39
N ASP A 12 2.61 12.23 -12.69
CA ASP A 12 1.61 11.81 -13.67
C ASP A 12 1.28 10.31 -13.52
N GLY A 13 0.13 9.89 -14.07
CA GLY A 13 -0.33 8.51 -13.94
C GLY A 13 0.60 7.47 -14.58
N PHE A 14 1.35 7.82 -15.63
CA PHE A 14 2.25 6.91 -16.31
C PHE A 14 3.51 6.66 -15.48
N THR A 15 4.20 7.73 -15.08
CA THR A 15 5.39 7.65 -14.22
C THR A 15 5.07 7.02 -12.87
N GLY A 16 3.95 7.42 -12.25
CA GLY A 16 3.50 6.86 -10.97
C GLY A 16 3.22 5.36 -11.06
N ASN A 17 2.56 4.90 -12.14
CA ASN A 17 2.29 3.48 -12.33
C ASN A 17 3.58 2.67 -12.55
N ILE A 18 4.54 3.20 -13.34
CA ILE A 18 5.85 2.56 -13.51
C ILE A 18 6.56 2.44 -12.17
N ALA A 19 6.60 3.52 -11.38
CA ALA A 19 7.27 3.53 -10.08
C ALA A 19 6.64 2.51 -9.11
N LEU A 20 5.32 2.52 -8.99
CA LEU A 20 4.59 1.62 -8.09
C LEU A 20 4.79 0.14 -8.48
N LYS A 21 4.64 -0.19 -9.77
CA LYS A 21 4.82 -1.57 -10.24
C LYS A 21 6.27 -2.04 -10.17
N SER A 22 7.22 -1.14 -10.38
CA SER A 22 8.65 -1.44 -10.17
C SER A 22 8.93 -1.76 -8.70
N LEU A 23 8.37 -1.00 -7.76
CA LEU A 23 8.51 -1.25 -6.33
C LEU A 23 7.89 -2.60 -5.92
N GLU A 24 6.65 -2.86 -6.35
CA GLU A 24 5.99 -4.15 -6.11
C GLU A 24 6.82 -5.34 -6.65
N GLY A 25 7.35 -5.20 -7.87
CA GLY A 25 8.20 -6.21 -8.50
C GLY A 25 9.53 -6.42 -7.79
N ALA A 26 10.19 -5.34 -7.37
CA ALA A 26 11.43 -5.38 -6.62
C ALA A 26 11.26 -6.08 -5.26
N LEU A 27 10.22 -5.71 -4.50
CA LEU A 27 9.90 -6.35 -3.21
C LEU A 27 9.62 -7.84 -3.36
N ARG A 28 8.85 -8.23 -4.39
CA ARG A 28 8.56 -9.64 -4.67
C ARG A 28 9.81 -10.42 -5.06
N SER A 29 10.73 -9.79 -5.78
CA SER A 29 12.01 -10.40 -6.19
C SER A 29 12.95 -10.56 -5.00
N LEU A 30 13.02 -9.56 -4.11
CA LEU A 30 13.79 -9.63 -2.87
C LEU A 30 13.26 -10.74 -1.95
N ALA A 31 11.94 -10.83 -1.78
CA ALA A 31 11.33 -11.90 -0.98
C ALA A 31 11.72 -13.28 -1.51
N LYS A 32 11.60 -13.51 -2.84
CA LYS A 32 12.02 -14.77 -3.48
C LYS A 32 13.50 -15.07 -3.22
N MET A 33 14.37 -14.07 -3.31
CA MET A 33 15.79 -14.23 -3.02
C MET A 33 16.02 -14.68 -1.57
N VAL A 34 15.37 -14.05 -0.60
CA VAL A 34 15.47 -14.44 0.82
C VAL A 34 14.99 -15.87 1.03
N PHE A 35 13.83 -16.24 0.50
CA PHE A 35 13.30 -17.60 0.61
C PHE A 35 14.23 -18.65 -0.03
N SER A 36 14.88 -18.30 -1.15
CA SER A 36 15.83 -19.20 -1.80
C SER A 36 17.07 -19.49 -0.96
N VAL A 37 17.48 -18.56 -0.08
CA VAL A 37 18.62 -18.75 0.83
C VAL A 37 18.23 -19.58 2.05
N ILE A 38 17.02 -19.38 2.56
CA ILE A 38 16.52 -20.11 3.73
C ILE A 38 16.38 -21.61 3.43
N ASP A 39 16.02 -21.97 2.20
CA ASP A 39 15.74 -23.35 1.82
C ASP A 39 16.95 -24.13 1.24
N ILE A 40 18.18 -23.65 1.47
CA ILE A 40 19.40 -24.29 0.94
C ILE A 40 19.66 -25.64 1.63
N ASN A 41 19.60 -25.70 2.96
CA ASN A 41 19.86 -26.89 3.76
C ASN A 41 19.19 -26.80 5.15
N GLU A 42 19.34 -27.84 5.98
CA GLU A 42 18.71 -27.89 7.31
C GLU A 42 19.18 -26.77 8.26
N GLU A 43 20.44 -26.33 8.14
CA GLU A 43 20.97 -25.24 8.96
C GLU A 43 20.31 -23.91 8.60
N THR A 44 20.21 -23.59 7.30
CA THR A 44 19.55 -22.36 6.84
C THR A 44 18.05 -22.40 7.12
N ARG A 45 17.43 -23.58 7.08
CA ARG A 45 16.01 -23.75 7.39
C ARG A 45 15.74 -23.49 8.87
N ALA A 46 16.57 -24.03 9.77
CA ALA A 46 16.48 -23.76 11.21
C ALA A 46 16.70 -22.26 11.53
N ALA A 47 17.65 -21.61 10.86
CA ALA A 47 17.81 -20.15 10.98
C ALA A 47 16.57 -19.39 10.46
N GLY A 48 15.97 -19.90 9.38
CA GLY A 48 14.72 -19.41 8.82
C GLY A 48 13.57 -19.44 9.82
N GLU A 49 13.38 -20.52 10.56
CA GLU A 49 12.28 -20.64 11.54
C GLU A 49 12.27 -19.49 12.56
N VAL A 50 13.45 -19.03 12.98
CA VAL A 50 13.59 -17.91 13.91
C VAL A 50 13.36 -16.57 13.20
N LEU A 51 13.92 -16.37 12.00
CA LEU A 51 13.93 -15.08 11.33
C LEU A 51 12.66 -14.77 10.54
N LEU A 52 12.01 -15.79 9.97
CA LEU A 52 10.87 -15.63 9.06
C LEU A 52 9.69 -14.87 9.69
N PRO A 53 9.28 -15.13 10.95
CA PRO A 53 8.20 -14.38 11.58
C PRO A 53 8.49 -12.88 11.65
N HIS A 54 9.73 -12.49 11.97
CA HIS A 54 10.15 -11.09 12.03
C HIS A 54 10.19 -10.44 10.64
N PHE A 55 10.67 -11.19 9.63
CA PHE A 55 10.63 -10.73 8.24
C PHE A 55 9.19 -10.53 7.75
N LEU A 56 8.28 -11.47 8.03
CA LEU A 56 6.88 -11.36 7.65
C LEU A 56 6.19 -10.19 8.36
N GLN A 57 6.51 -9.94 9.62
CA GLN A 57 6.03 -8.77 10.35
C GLN A 57 6.52 -7.47 9.69
N ALA A 58 7.80 -7.37 9.34
CA ALA A 58 8.34 -6.20 8.64
C ALA A 58 7.72 -6.05 7.23
N ALA A 59 7.53 -7.16 6.52
CA ALA A 59 6.91 -7.19 5.20
C ALA A 59 5.43 -6.78 5.22
N SER A 60 4.73 -7.01 6.35
CA SER A 60 3.32 -6.61 6.50
C SER A 60 3.08 -5.11 6.37
N LEU A 61 4.12 -4.27 6.55
CA LEU A 61 4.05 -2.83 6.30
C LEU A 61 3.85 -2.48 4.81
N TYR A 62 4.10 -3.45 3.93
CA TYR A 62 3.94 -3.34 2.48
C TYR A 62 2.74 -4.17 1.99
N ASP A 63 1.91 -4.70 2.90
CA ASP A 63 0.73 -5.47 2.57
C ASP A 63 -0.38 -4.54 2.02
N PRO A 64 -0.78 -4.68 0.74
CA PRO A 64 -1.82 -3.86 0.15
C PRO A 64 -3.21 -4.08 0.78
N ASP A 65 -3.43 -5.20 1.48
CA ASP A 65 -4.71 -5.49 2.14
C ASP A 65 -4.95 -4.60 3.38
N VAL A 66 -3.90 -3.96 3.91
CA VAL A 66 -3.99 -3.08 5.07
C VAL A 66 -4.70 -1.77 4.73
N THR A 67 -4.48 -1.21 3.56
CA THR A 67 -5.17 0.00 3.08
C THR A 67 -6.40 -0.33 2.24
N GLY A 68 -6.51 -1.55 1.71
CA GLY A 68 -7.68 -2.09 1.02
C GLY A 68 -7.86 -1.63 -0.42
N GLY A 69 -7.44 -0.41 -0.74
CA GLY A 69 -7.55 0.18 -2.07
C GLY A 69 -6.96 1.58 -2.16
N ALA A 70 -7.09 2.20 -3.34
CA ALA A 70 -6.65 3.57 -3.60
C ALA A 70 -7.85 4.52 -3.65
N LEU A 71 -7.74 5.69 -3.01
CA LEU A 71 -8.75 6.76 -3.16
C LEU A 71 -8.70 7.34 -4.58
N LEU A 72 -9.85 7.41 -5.24
CA LEU A 72 -10.03 8.13 -6.49
C LEU A 72 -10.42 9.58 -6.17
N LEU A 73 -9.47 10.49 -6.35
CA LEU A 73 -9.66 11.92 -6.09
C LEU A 73 -10.16 12.66 -7.33
N GLY A 74 -10.76 13.84 -7.13
CA GLY A 74 -11.21 14.71 -8.23
C GLY A 74 -12.63 14.42 -8.76
N ILE A 75 -13.38 13.58 -8.06
CA ILE A 75 -14.80 13.31 -8.33
C ILE A 75 -15.68 13.83 -7.19
N LYS A 76 -16.98 14.01 -7.45
CA LYS A 76 -17.96 14.54 -6.47
C LYS A 76 -18.44 13.46 -5.48
N GLY A 77 -17.51 12.76 -4.84
CA GLY A 77 -17.83 11.72 -3.85
C GLY A 77 -16.60 10.93 -3.39
N VAL A 78 -16.75 10.21 -2.29
CA VAL A 78 -15.70 9.30 -1.79
C VAL A 78 -15.74 8.01 -2.60
N THR A 79 -14.65 7.68 -3.29
CA THR A 79 -14.52 6.43 -4.03
C THR A 79 -13.18 5.77 -3.72
N VAL A 80 -13.22 4.49 -3.39
CA VAL A 80 -12.04 3.65 -3.15
C VAL A 80 -12.01 2.55 -4.20
N ILE A 81 -10.95 2.51 -5.00
CA ILE A 81 -10.70 1.48 -6.00
C ILE A 81 -9.93 0.34 -5.35
N SER A 82 -10.59 -0.80 -5.16
CA SER A 82 -9.98 -2.03 -4.66
C SER A 82 -9.47 -2.90 -5.83
N HIS A 83 -8.53 -3.81 -5.56
CA HIS A 83 -8.03 -4.74 -6.58
C HIS A 83 -9.06 -5.85 -6.85
N GLY A 84 -9.09 -6.39 -8.07
CA GLY A 84 -9.98 -7.51 -8.41
C GLY A 84 -9.70 -8.79 -7.60
N SER A 85 -8.49 -8.92 -7.06
CA SER A 85 -8.06 -10.01 -6.19
C SER A 85 -8.09 -9.64 -4.69
N SER A 86 -8.77 -8.56 -4.31
CA SER A 86 -8.85 -8.09 -2.92
C SER A 86 -9.48 -9.15 -2.01
N SER A 87 -8.83 -9.42 -0.88
CA SER A 87 -9.36 -10.31 0.14
C SER A 87 -10.54 -9.68 0.89
N ALA A 88 -11.29 -10.47 1.66
CA ALA A 88 -12.33 -9.95 2.55
C ALA A 88 -11.78 -8.88 3.52
N ARG A 89 -10.54 -9.06 3.99
CA ARG A 89 -9.85 -8.08 4.85
C ARG A 89 -9.59 -6.78 4.09
N ALA A 90 -9.10 -6.85 2.86
CA ALA A 90 -8.89 -5.67 2.02
C ALA A 90 -10.20 -4.89 1.80
N ILE A 91 -11.32 -5.57 1.55
CA ILE A 91 -12.62 -4.92 1.39
C ILE A 91 -13.07 -4.21 2.67
N VAL A 92 -12.89 -4.84 3.85
CA VAL A 92 -13.19 -4.19 5.13
C VAL A 92 -12.33 -2.93 5.32
N SER A 93 -11.02 -3.00 5.02
CA SER A 93 -10.12 -1.85 5.07
C SER A 93 -10.58 -0.72 4.13
N SER A 94 -10.97 -1.04 2.89
CA SER A 94 -11.48 -0.07 1.93
C SER A 94 -12.75 0.64 2.42
N ILE A 95 -13.68 -0.10 3.01
CA ILE A 95 -14.91 0.47 3.58
C ILE A 95 -14.57 1.39 4.76
N ALA A 96 -13.63 1.00 5.63
CA ALA A 96 -13.19 1.82 6.75
C ALA A 96 -12.57 3.14 6.27
N VAL A 97 -11.69 3.09 5.26
CA VAL A 97 -11.09 4.28 4.63
C VAL A 97 -12.18 5.17 4.01
N ALA A 98 -13.13 4.59 3.28
CA ALA A 98 -14.22 5.36 2.67
C ALA A 98 -15.09 6.04 3.74
N ALA A 99 -15.43 5.34 4.81
CA ALA A 99 -16.20 5.89 5.92
C ALA A 99 -15.45 7.02 6.63
N GLU A 100 -14.14 6.86 6.85
CA GLU A 100 -13.31 7.91 7.45
C GLU A 100 -13.25 9.16 6.55
N CYS A 101 -13.02 9.00 5.25
CA CYS A 101 -13.00 10.13 4.30
C CYS A 101 -14.35 10.86 4.25
N ALA A 102 -15.46 10.12 4.34
CA ALA A 102 -16.80 10.70 4.38
C ALA A 102 -17.02 11.47 5.70
N GLN A 103 -16.65 10.89 6.84
CA GLN A 103 -16.78 11.54 8.16
C GLN A 103 -15.92 12.81 8.29
N ARG A 104 -14.76 12.83 7.63
CA ARG A 104 -13.83 13.96 7.61
C ARG A 104 -14.13 14.98 6.50
N ASN A 105 -15.23 14.83 5.75
CA ASN A 105 -15.62 15.72 4.65
C ASN A 105 -14.48 16.01 3.66
N VAL A 106 -13.68 14.99 3.31
CA VAL A 106 -12.48 15.17 2.48
C VAL A 106 -12.80 15.81 1.13
N VAL A 107 -13.93 15.43 0.52
CA VAL A 107 -14.34 15.97 -0.79
C VAL A 107 -14.63 17.47 -0.71
N ASP A 108 -15.31 17.91 0.35
CA ASP A 108 -15.65 19.33 0.54
C ASP A 108 -14.39 20.16 0.76
N HIS A 109 -13.49 19.70 1.63
CA HIS A 109 -12.20 20.36 1.85
C HIS A 109 -11.33 20.43 0.58
N MET A 110 -11.36 19.39 -0.26
CA MET A 110 -10.68 19.43 -1.55
C MET A 110 -11.30 20.45 -2.50
N GLN A 111 -12.63 20.54 -2.54
CA GLN A 111 -13.33 21.50 -3.39
C GLN A 111 -13.05 22.95 -2.95
N GLU A 112 -13.09 23.21 -1.64
CA GLU A 112 -12.71 24.50 -1.06
C GLU A 112 -11.28 24.87 -1.44
N ALA A 113 -10.31 23.98 -1.19
CA ALA A 113 -8.90 24.23 -1.46
C ALA A 113 -8.58 24.50 -2.94
N VAL A 114 -9.27 23.84 -3.87
CA VAL A 114 -9.09 24.07 -5.31
C VAL A 114 -9.74 25.38 -5.76
N THR A 115 -10.89 25.74 -5.18
CA THR A 115 -11.60 26.99 -5.50
C THR A 115 -10.82 28.20 -4.99
N ASP A 116 -10.27 28.13 -3.78
CA ASP A 116 -9.44 29.20 -3.19
C ASP A 116 -8.12 29.43 -3.93
N ALA A 117 -7.63 28.42 -4.64
CA ALA A 117 -6.40 28.50 -5.44
C ALA A 117 -6.62 29.05 -6.86
N SER A 118 -7.87 29.32 -7.27
CA SER A 118 -8.26 29.80 -8.60
C SER A 118 -8.59 31.29 -8.60
#